data_AF-A0A495FDV1-F1
#
_entry.id   AF-A0A495FDV1-F1
#
_cell.length_a   1.000
_cell.length_b   1.000
_cell.length_c   1.000
_cell.angle_alpha   90.00
_cell.angle_beta   90.00
_cell.angle_gamma   90.00
#
_symmetry.space_group_name_H-M   'P 1'
#
loop_
_entity.id
_entity.type
_entity.pdbx_description
1 polymer ?
#
loop_
_entity_poly.entity_id
_entity_poly.type
_entity_poly.pdbx_seq_one_letter_code
_entity_poly.pdbx_strand_id
1 'polypeptide(L)'
;MNTAEIDTFTERLARFTDKGLTLDDAEALADKLVLRDRDGDHRRQCLECAHLQGVDRWSCGNWKQATIGTRPADAGLAHGLVVMLQQCTGFKEQAR
;
A
#
# COMPACT_ATOMS: atom_id res chain seq x y z
N MET A 1 7.49 -1.90 20.31
CA MET A 1 7.74 -0.99 19.18
C MET A 1 8.52 0.19 19.72
N ASN A 2 9.56 0.63 19.01
CA ASN A 2 10.28 1.86 19.32
C ASN A 2 9.54 3.06 18.71
N THR A 3 9.92 4.29 19.06
CA THR A 3 9.22 5.52 18.64
C THR A 3 9.08 5.60 17.11
N ALA A 4 10.14 5.27 16.36
CA ALA A 4 10.10 5.29 14.89
C ALA A 4 9.13 4.26 14.29
N GLU A 5 8.97 3.10 14.93
CA GLU A 5 8.01 2.07 14.48
C GLU A 5 6.56 2.53 14.74
N ILE A 6 6.33 3.25 15.85
CA ILE A 6 5.02 3.83 16.19
C ILE A 6 4.64 4.92 15.19
N ASP A 7 5.56 5.84 14.88
CA ASP A 7 5.31 6.91 13.91
C ASP A 7 4.93 6.33 12.53
N THR A 8 5.72 5.35 12.07
CA THR A 8 5.46 4.66 10.79
C THR A 8 4.12 3.90 10.81
N PHE A 9 3.78 3.28 11.93
CA PHE A 9 2.51 2.59 12.11
C PHE A 9 1.32 3.56 12.02
N THR A 10 1.39 4.69 12.73
CA THR A 10 0.32 5.70 12.71
C THR A 10 0.14 6.33 11.34
N GLU A 11 1.24 6.59 10.61
CA GLU A 11 1.18 7.09 9.23
C GLU A 11 0.51 6.10 8.27
N ARG A 12 0.83 4.80 8.40
CA ARG A 12 0.17 3.73 7.63
C ARG A 12 -1.31 3.62 7.95
N LEU A 13 -1.66 3.68 9.23
CA LEU A 13 -3.03 3.57 9.69
C LEU A 13 -3.90 4.68 9.10
N ALA A 14 -3.48 5.94 9.26
CA ALA A 14 -4.18 7.10 8.69
C ALA A 14 -4.35 6.96 7.17
N ARG A 15 -3.32 6.50 6.48
CA ARG A 15 -3.36 6.30 5.03
C ARG A 15 -4.31 5.18 4.61
N PHE A 16 -4.31 4.06 5.31
CA PHE A 16 -5.15 2.92 4.95
C PHE A 16 -6.63 3.27 5.17
N THR A 17 -6.94 3.98 6.25
CA THR A 17 -8.29 4.51 6.49
C THR A 17 -8.69 5.56 5.46
N ASP A 18 -7.78 6.46 5.06
CA ASP A 18 -8.03 7.42 3.97
C ASP A 18 -8.28 6.75 2.62
N LYS A 19 -7.77 5.52 2.44
CA LYS A 19 -7.99 4.70 1.24
C LYS A 19 -9.25 3.85 1.30
N GLY A 20 -10.02 3.92 2.38
CA GLY A 20 -11.33 3.28 2.52
C GLY A 20 -11.30 1.97 3.32
N LEU A 21 -10.13 1.56 3.84
CA LEU A 21 -10.11 0.42 4.76
C LEU A 21 -10.78 0.76 6.08
N THR A 22 -11.41 -0.24 6.68
CA THR A 22 -11.89 -0.14 8.05
C THR A 22 -10.70 0.04 9.00
N LEU A 23 -10.93 0.62 10.18
CA LEU A 23 -9.88 0.78 11.18
C LEU A 23 -9.27 -0.58 11.56
N ASP A 24 -10.11 -1.60 11.77
CA ASP A 24 -9.66 -2.95 12.14
C ASP A 24 -8.77 -3.58 11.04
N ASP A 25 -9.15 -3.45 9.77
CA ASP A 25 -8.35 -3.96 8.65
C ASP A 25 -7.04 -3.17 8.49
N ALA A 26 -7.10 -1.85 8.69
CA ALA A 26 -5.93 -0.97 8.64
C ALA A 26 -4.92 -1.32 9.74
N GLU A 27 -5.37 -1.52 10.98
CA GLU A 27 -4.53 -1.96 12.10
C GLU A 27 -3.90 -3.33 11.83
N ALA A 28 -4.71 -4.30 11.43
CA ALA A 28 -4.22 -5.65 11.15
C ALA A 28 -3.20 -5.70 10.00
N LEU A 29 -3.31 -4.81 9.01
CA LEU A 29 -2.30 -4.67 7.95
C LEU A 29 -1.06 -3.93 8.44
N ALA A 30 -1.21 -2.86 9.20
CA ALA A 30 -0.08 -2.10 9.74
C ALA A 30 0.80 -2.97 10.66
N ASP A 31 0.21 -3.84 11.49
CA ASP A 31 0.93 -4.80 12.33
C ASP A 31 1.77 -5.79 11.51
N LYS A 32 1.19 -6.33 10.43
CA LYS A 32 1.93 -7.21 9.51
C LYS A 32 3.12 -6.48 8.87
N LEU A 33 2.96 -5.19 8.59
CA LEU A 33 4.04 -4.38 8.03
C LEU A 33 5.14 -4.05 9.05
N VAL A 34 4.82 -3.94 10.33
CA VAL A 34 5.84 -3.81 11.39
C VAL A 34 6.71 -5.07 11.44
N LEU A 35 6.12 -6.26 11.35
CA LEU A 35 6.87 -7.51 11.30
C LEU A 35 7.74 -7.59 10.03
N ARG A 36 7.16 -7.26 8.87
CA ARG A 36 7.90 -7.18 7.60
C ARG A 36 9.14 -6.29 7.70
N ASP A 37 9.00 -5.11 8.26
CA ASP A 37 10.09 -4.13 8.34
C ASP A 37 11.22 -4.64 9.24
N ARG A 38 10.89 -5.39 10.31
CA ARG A 38 11.88 -6.05 11.18
C ARG A 38 12.61 -7.19 10.49
N ASP A 39 11.91 -7.95 9.67
CA ASP A 39 12.48 -9.07 8.89
C ASP A 39 13.34 -8.56 7.70
N GLY A 40 13.34 -7.25 7.43
CA GLY A 40 14.06 -6.66 6.30
C GLY A 40 13.45 -7.01 4.95
N ASP A 41 12.19 -7.43 4.91
CA ASP A 41 11.51 -7.77 3.66
C ASP A 41 11.12 -6.49 2.89
N HIS A 42 11.66 -6.37 1.67
CA HIS A 42 11.49 -5.18 0.83
C HIS A 42 10.20 -5.18 0.00
N ARG A 43 9.36 -6.22 0.09
CA ARG A 43 8.05 -6.25 -0.60
C ARG A 43 7.14 -5.15 -0.07
N ARG A 44 6.39 -4.51 -0.97
CA ARG A 44 5.51 -3.37 -0.65
C ARG A 44 4.07 -3.66 -1.02
N GLN A 45 3.13 -3.02 -0.34
CA GLN A 45 1.71 -3.05 -0.71
C GLN A 45 1.38 -1.88 -1.63
N CYS A 46 0.35 -2.01 -2.48
CA CYS A 46 -0.09 -0.88 -3.30
C CYS A 46 -0.58 0.28 -2.44
N LEU A 47 -1.13 0.01 -1.25
CA LEU A 47 -1.52 1.01 -0.26
C LEU A 47 -0.37 1.92 0.14
N GLU A 48 0.89 1.48 0.06
CA GLU A 48 2.08 2.27 0.40
C GLU A 48 2.58 3.12 -0.80
N CYS A 49 2.03 2.93 -2.00
CA CYS A 49 2.50 3.59 -3.22
C CYS A 49 1.83 4.96 -3.49
N ALA A 50 2.63 6.00 -3.74
CA ALA A 50 2.15 7.35 -4.06
C ALA A 50 1.24 7.40 -5.31
N HIS A 51 1.36 6.41 -6.19
CA HIS A 51 0.58 6.33 -7.43
C HIS A 51 -0.81 5.70 -7.23
N LEU A 52 -1.15 5.20 -6.04
CA LEU A 52 -2.46 4.61 -5.77
C LEU A 52 -3.56 5.68 -5.78
N GLN A 53 -4.47 5.57 -6.75
CA GLN A 53 -5.61 6.47 -6.91
C GLN A 53 -6.91 5.80 -6.42
N GLY A 54 -7.87 6.63 -6.02
CA GLY A 54 -9.18 6.18 -5.54
C GLY A 54 -9.23 5.83 -4.05
N VAL A 55 -10.47 5.62 -3.60
CA VAL A 55 -10.90 5.18 -2.25
C VAL A 55 -11.92 4.07 -2.51
N ASP A 56 -11.74 2.89 -1.90
CA ASP A 56 -12.48 1.63 -2.15
C ASP A 56 -12.43 1.05 -3.57
N ARG A 57 -12.35 1.90 -4.59
CA ARG A 57 -12.15 1.54 -5.99
C ARG A 57 -10.80 2.04 -6.45
N TRP A 58 -9.78 1.22 -6.27
CA TRP A 58 -8.41 1.62 -6.52
C TRP A 58 -7.99 1.46 -7.98
N SER A 59 -7.06 2.32 -8.40
CA SER A 59 -6.33 2.14 -9.65
C SER A 59 -4.88 2.56 -9.52
N CYS A 60 -4.01 1.95 -10.34
CA CYS A 60 -2.60 2.29 -10.39
C CYS A 60 -2.36 3.44 -11.37
N GLY A 61 -1.96 4.62 -10.88
CA GLY A 61 -1.57 5.75 -11.74
C GLY A 61 -0.27 5.51 -12.54
N ASN A 62 0.55 4.55 -12.13
CA ASN A 62 1.79 4.15 -12.82
C ASN A 62 1.69 2.73 -13.42
N TRP A 63 0.49 2.34 -13.86
CA TRP A 63 0.16 0.99 -14.34
C TRP A 63 1.12 0.46 -15.42
N LYS A 64 1.67 1.35 -16.25
CA LYS A 64 2.60 0.99 -17.33
C LYS A 64 3.94 0.47 -16.80
N GLN A 65 4.51 1.10 -15.76
CA GLN A 65 5.76 0.62 -15.15
C GLN A 65 5.51 -0.46 -14.10
N ALA A 66 4.32 -0.49 -13.52
CA ALA A 66 3.90 -1.51 -12.56
C ALA A 66 3.40 -2.81 -13.24
N THR A 67 3.27 -2.83 -14.57
CA THR A 67 2.79 -3.98 -15.36
C THR A 67 1.42 -4.50 -14.90
N ILE A 68 0.55 -3.59 -14.42
CA ILE A 68 -0.80 -3.92 -13.91
C ILE A 68 -1.83 -4.06 -15.05
N GLY A 69 -1.52 -3.58 -16.25
CA GLY A 69 -2.41 -3.69 -17.40
C GLY A 69 -1.78 -3.13 -18.68
N THR A 70 -2.50 -3.26 -19.79
CA THR A 70 -2.06 -2.72 -21.10
C THR A 70 -2.66 -1.35 -21.41
N ARG A 71 -3.75 -0.98 -20.73
CA ARG A 71 -4.46 0.30 -20.90
C ARG A 71 -4.84 0.90 -19.54
N PRO A 72 -5.04 2.23 -19.45
CA PRO A 72 -5.49 2.89 -18.22
C PRO A 72 -6.83 2.34 -17.67
N ALA A 73 -7.74 1.93 -18.56
CA ALA A 73 -9.03 1.36 -18.16
C ALA A 73 -8.89 0.01 -17.43
N ASP A 74 -7.80 -0.72 -17.70
CA ASP A 74 -7.50 -2.01 -17.07
C ASP A 74 -6.66 -1.85 -15.79
N ALA A 75 -6.30 -0.61 -15.42
CA ALA A 75 -5.46 -0.32 -14.25
C ALA A 75 -6.21 -0.41 -12.91
N GLY A 76 -7.44 -0.92 -12.91
CA GLY A 76 -8.23 -1.16 -11.71
C GLY A 76 -7.60 -2.25 -10.85
N LEU A 77 -7.46 -1.99 -9.55
CA LEU A 77 -6.83 -2.91 -8.61
C LEU A 77 -7.91 -3.56 -7.73
N ALA A 78 -7.91 -4.89 -7.67
CA ALA A 78 -8.75 -5.63 -6.75
C ALA A 78 -8.21 -5.50 -5.31
N HIS A 79 -9.11 -5.55 -4.31
CA HIS A 79 -8.76 -5.45 -2.89
C HIS A 79 -7.61 -6.39 -2.50
N GLY A 80 -7.70 -7.68 -2.89
CA GLY A 80 -6.68 -8.67 -2.58
C GLY A 80 -5.29 -8.32 -3.13
N LEU A 81 -5.22 -7.63 -4.28
CA LEU A 81 -3.97 -7.16 -4.84
C LEU A 81 -3.43 -5.95 -4.08
N VAL A 82 -4.31 -5.05 -3.65
CA VAL A 82 -3.92 -3.80 -2.97
C VAL A 82 -3.27 -4.04 -1.61
N VAL A 83 -3.73 -5.06 -0.88
CA VAL A 83 -3.25 -5.42 0.47
C VAL A 83 -2.15 -6.49 0.49
N MET A 84 -1.82 -7.08 -0.66
CA MET A 84 -0.82 -8.13 -0.76
C MET A 84 0.61 -7.55 -0.86
N LEU A 85 1.56 -8.22 -0.21
CA LEU A 85 2.99 -7.89 -0.34
C LEU A 85 3.53 -8.29 -1.72
N GLN A 86 3.99 -7.30 -2.48
CA GLN A 86 4.42 -7.48 -3.87
C GLN A 86 5.77 -6.81 -4.12
N GLN A 87 6.43 -7.24 -5.21
CA GLN A 87 7.54 -6.49 -5.79
C GLN A 87 7.01 -5.76 -7.02
N CYS A 88 6.95 -4.44 -6.95
CA CYS A 88 6.46 -3.60 -8.04
C CYS A 88 7.59 -2.68 -8.53
N THR A 89 7.98 -2.83 -9.80
CA THR A 89 9.04 -2.03 -10.44
C THR A 89 8.67 -0.56 -10.61
N GLY A 90 7.38 -0.24 -10.65
CA GLY A 90 6.86 1.12 -10.70
C GLY A 90 6.49 1.72 -9.34
N PHE A 91 6.89 1.07 -8.24
CA PHE A 91 6.59 1.54 -6.89
C PHE A 91 7.28 2.87 -6.60
N LYS A 92 6.54 3.78 -5.99
CA LYS A 92 7.08 5.03 -5.46
C LYS A 92 6.58 5.19 -4.04
N GLU A 93 7.52 5.27 -3.10
CA GLU A 93 7.19 5.60 -1.72
C GLU A 93 6.50 6.97 -1.67
N GLN A 94 5.47 7.07 -0.84
CA GLN A 94 4.84 8.37 -0.62
C GLN A 94 5.84 9.26 0.13
N ALA A 95 6.07 10.46 -0.38
CA ALA A 95 6.82 11.46 0.35
C ALA A 95 6.04 11.81 1.63
N ARG A 96 6.72 11.66 2.77
CA ARG A 96 6.27 12.06 4.10
C ARG A 96 6.07 13.58 4.17
#